data_AF-A0A7Y7DM90-F1
#
_entry.id   AF-A0A7Y7DM90-F1
#
_cell.length_a   1.000
_cell.length_b   1.000
_cell.length_c   1.000
_cell.angle_alpha   90.00
_cell.angle_beta   90.00
_cell.angle_gamma   90.00
#
_symmetry.space_group_name_H-M   'P 1'
#
loop_
_entity.id
_entity.type
_entity.pdbx_description
1 polymer ?
#
loop_
_entity_poly.entity_id
_entity_poly.type
_entity_poly.pdbx_seq_one_letter_code
_entity_poly.pdbx_strand_id
1 'polypeptide(L)'
;MKLLTTLVLIASAGPVYADTATPLLSASSARTDRYSCTVRQRPDGLTYSGFRDAWRNTAADDLYSLRRHQAALEAGSCACDALWPDWSSIEEEFEALGFADPQATDSLHVTWAAAEYFPVISNLRAALREQCQEAD
;
A
#
# COMPACT_ATOMS: atom_id res chain seq x y z
N MET A 1 20.28 74.18 23.85
CA MET A 1 19.92 74.03 22.43
C MET A 1 19.53 72.58 22.16
N LYS A 2 18.48 72.41 21.34
CA LYS A 2 17.87 71.17 20.82
C LYS A 2 16.96 70.37 21.77
N LEU A 3 15.65 70.61 21.55
CA LEU A 3 14.54 69.68 21.80
C LEU A 3 14.81 68.32 21.16
N LEU A 4 14.28 67.24 21.73
CA LEU A 4 13.34 66.33 21.03
C LEU A 4 12.84 65.20 21.96
N THR A 5 11.55 65.31 22.29
CA THR A 5 10.50 64.30 22.42
C THR A 5 10.89 62.83 22.21
N THR A 6 10.52 61.95 23.15
CA THR A 6 10.39 60.50 22.89
C THR A 6 9.33 59.94 23.85
N LEU A 7 8.08 59.84 23.39
CA LEU A 7 7.44 58.67 22.76
C LEU A 7 7.10 57.56 23.78
N VAL A 8 5.82 57.51 24.15
CA VAL A 8 5.15 56.39 24.81
C VAL A 8 4.99 55.26 23.79
N LEU A 9 5.29 54.01 24.15
CA LEU A 9 4.66 52.86 23.50
C LEU A 9 4.34 51.75 24.51
N ILE A 10 3.08 51.37 24.45
CA ILE A 10 2.31 50.51 25.34
C ILE A 10 2.65 49.05 25.05
N ALA A 11 2.76 48.26 26.12
CA ALA A 11 2.88 46.82 26.06
C ALA A 11 1.61 46.18 25.47
N SER A 12 1.76 45.43 24.37
CA SER A 12 0.77 44.46 23.91
C SER A 12 1.38 43.06 23.99
N ALA A 13 1.03 42.34 25.05
CA ALA A 13 1.17 40.89 25.07
C ALA A 13 0.14 40.32 24.09
N GLY A 14 0.57 40.02 22.87
CA GLY A 14 -0.24 39.26 21.92
C GLY A 14 -0.25 37.77 22.31
N PRO A 15 -1.40 37.07 22.31
CA PRO A 15 -1.38 35.62 22.39
C PRO A 15 -0.76 35.09 21.10
N VAL A 16 0.30 34.31 21.27
CA VAL A 16 0.89 33.51 20.20
C VAL A 16 -0.12 32.42 19.86
N TYR A 17 -0.94 32.65 18.83
CA TYR A 17 -1.60 31.55 18.15
C TYR A 17 -0.50 30.80 17.37
N ALA A 18 0.13 29.85 18.04
CA ALA A 18 0.74 28.74 17.36
C ALA A 18 -0.41 27.97 16.73
N ASP A 19 -0.69 28.26 15.46
CA ASP A 19 -1.51 27.41 14.63
C ASP A 19 -0.70 26.11 14.45
N THR A 20 -0.83 25.20 15.40
CA THR A 20 -0.46 23.81 15.19
C THR A 20 -1.44 23.32 14.14
N ALA A 21 -1.10 23.57 12.88
CA ALA A 21 -1.59 22.80 11.76
C ALA A 21 -1.22 21.36 12.08
N THR A 22 -2.15 20.67 12.76
CA THR A 22 -2.10 19.23 12.91
C THR A 22 -1.97 18.74 11.48
N PRO A 23 -0.87 18.08 11.09
CA PRO A 23 -0.86 17.42 9.81
C PRO A 23 -2.05 16.47 9.91
N LEU A 24 -3.09 16.74 9.12
CA LEU A 24 -4.09 15.76 8.80
C LEU A 24 -3.28 14.68 8.07
N LEU A 25 -2.69 13.77 8.85
CA LEU A 25 -2.45 12.40 8.44
C LEU A 25 -3.77 12.03 7.80
N SER A 26 -3.79 12.07 6.48
CA SER A 26 -4.90 11.59 5.70
C SER A 26 -4.98 10.14 6.11
N ALA A 27 -5.84 9.85 7.09
CA ALA A 27 -6.23 8.51 7.44
C ALA A 27 -6.88 8.01 6.17
N SER A 28 -6.06 7.40 5.31
CA SER A 28 -6.51 6.73 4.10
C SER A 28 -7.58 5.78 4.60
N SER A 29 -8.84 6.10 4.30
CA SER A 29 -9.97 5.34 4.80
C SER A 29 -9.67 3.88 4.48
N ALA A 30 -9.72 3.03 5.50
CA ALA A 30 -9.41 1.62 5.34
C ALA A 30 -10.27 1.08 4.19
N ARG A 31 -9.63 0.77 3.06
CA ARG A 31 -10.33 0.36 1.85
C ARG A 31 -10.94 -0.99 2.15
N THR A 32 -12.23 -1.13 1.95
CA THR A 32 -12.89 -2.43 2.03
C THR A 32 -13.00 -3.02 0.63
N ASP A 33 -12.83 -4.33 0.50
CA ASP A 33 -13.01 -5.03 -0.77
C ASP A 33 -14.47 -5.47 -0.97
N ARG A 34 -14.68 -6.23 -2.06
CA ARG A 34 -15.97 -6.81 -2.44
C ARG A 34 -16.56 -7.80 -1.43
N TYR A 35 -15.73 -8.40 -0.58
CA TYR A 35 -16.15 -9.37 0.45
C TYR A 35 -16.35 -8.69 1.81
N SER A 36 -16.43 -7.36 1.85
CA SER A 36 -16.49 -6.57 3.08
C SER A 36 -15.27 -6.73 3.99
N CYS A 37 -14.13 -7.16 3.43
CA CYS A 37 -12.87 -7.30 4.15
C CYS A 37 -11.99 -6.06 4.02
N THR A 38 -11.37 -5.65 5.11
CA THR A 38 -10.39 -4.57 5.10
C THR A 38 -9.15 -4.98 4.30
N VAL A 39 -8.85 -4.21 3.26
CA VAL A 39 -7.62 -4.33 2.47
C VAL A 39 -6.44 -3.92 3.34
N ARG A 40 -5.48 -4.83 3.51
CA ARG A 40 -4.25 -4.54 4.26
C ARG A 40 -3.36 -3.58 3.49
N GLN A 41 -2.89 -2.55 4.20
CA GLN A 41 -1.90 -1.61 3.69
C GLN A 41 -0.60 -2.36 3.37
N ARG A 42 0.01 -2.01 2.24
CA ARG A 42 1.30 -2.56 1.86
C ARG A 42 2.39 -1.98 2.76
N PRO A 43 3.36 -2.78 3.24
CA PRO A 43 4.47 -2.27 4.02
C PRO A 43 5.41 -1.43 3.16
N ASP A 44 6.18 -0.55 3.82
CA ASP A 44 7.15 0.34 3.17
C ASP A 44 8.22 -0.44 2.39
N GLY A 45 8.62 -1.62 2.88
CA GLY A 45 9.61 -2.49 2.21
C GLY A 45 9.16 -3.03 0.84
N LEU A 46 7.86 -2.98 0.54
CA LEU A 46 7.28 -3.36 -0.75
C LEU A 46 6.70 -2.16 -1.50
N THR A 47 7.01 -0.94 -1.05
CA THR A 47 6.48 0.32 -1.60
C THR A 47 7.61 1.18 -2.16
N TYR A 48 7.59 1.41 -3.47
CA TYR A 48 8.67 2.07 -4.21
C TYR A 48 8.18 3.39 -4.81
N SER A 49 8.85 4.50 -4.50
CA SER A 49 8.46 5.85 -4.94
C SER A 49 9.18 6.34 -6.20
N GLY A 50 10.32 5.75 -6.54
CA GLY A 50 11.13 6.14 -7.70
C GLY A 50 10.56 5.65 -9.02
N PHE A 51 10.61 6.48 -10.07
CA PHE A 51 10.12 6.12 -11.41
C PHE A 51 10.74 4.81 -11.95
N ARG A 52 12.07 4.66 -11.81
CA ARG A 52 12.80 3.45 -12.24
C ARG A 52 12.30 2.19 -11.52
N ASP A 53 11.84 2.34 -10.29
CA ASP A 53 11.50 1.22 -9.41
C ASP A 53 9.98 1.01 -9.32
N ALA A 54 9.18 1.80 -10.05
CA ALA A 54 7.73 1.72 -10.02
C ALA A 54 7.19 0.35 -10.43
N TRP A 55 7.89 -0.36 -11.31
CA TRP A 55 7.53 -1.73 -11.71
C TRP A 55 7.52 -2.71 -10.53
N ARG A 56 8.34 -2.48 -9.49
CA ARG A 56 8.37 -3.32 -8.29
C ARG A 56 7.07 -3.22 -7.49
N ASN A 57 6.37 -2.10 -7.56
CA ASN A 57 5.04 -1.99 -6.96
C ASN A 57 4.05 -2.94 -7.63
N THR A 58 4.08 -3.01 -8.96
CA THR A 58 3.24 -3.93 -9.73
C THR A 58 3.64 -5.38 -9.48
N ALA A 59 4.93 -5.68 -9.43
CA ALA A 59 5.43 -7.01 -9.09
C ALA A 59 4.95 -7.47 -7.70
N ALA A 60 5.01 -6.58 -6.70
CA ALA A 60 4.54 -6.89 -5.35
C ALA A 60 3.01 -7.13 -5.32
N ASP A 61 2.24 -6.29 -6.02
CA ASP A 61 0.79 -6.47 -6.15
C ASP A 61 0.41 -7.78 -6.81
N ASP A 62 1.07 -8.13 -7.93
CA ASP A 62 0.77 -9.34 -8.67
C ASP A 62 1.15 -10.58 -7.86
N LEU A 63 2.33 -10.58 -7.22
CA LEU A 63 2.75 -11.69 -6.37
C LEU A 63 1.81 -11.87 -5.17
N TYR A 64 1.48 -10.77 -4.48
CA TYR A 64 0.54 -10.79 -3.37
C TYR A 64 -0.84 -11.25 -3.82
N SER A 65 -1.31 -10.77 -4.98
CA SER A 65 -2.57 -11.22 -5.60
C SER A 65 -2.53 -12.71 -5.92
N LEU A 66 -1.46 -13.23 -6.49
CA LEU A 66 -1.33 -14.65 -6.79
C LEU A 66 -1.46 -15.50 -5.51
N ARG A 67 -0.62 -15.21 -4.52
CA ARG A 67 -0.49 -16.03 -3.31
C ARG A 67 -1.72 -15.98 -2.43
N ARG A 68 -2.33 -14.80 -2.23
CA ARG A 68 -3.58 -14.71 -1.44
C ARG A 68 -4.72 -15.53 -2.04
N HIS A 69 -4.86 -15.56 -3.38
CA HIS A 69 -5.99 -16.25 -4.00
C HIS A 69 -5.76 -17.75 -3.98
N GLN A 70 -4.53 -18.20 -4.23
CA GLN A 70 -4.14 -19.60 -4.06
C GLN A 70 -4.40 -20.07 -2.62
N ALA A 71 -3.87 -19.36 -1.62
CA ALA A 71 -4.02 -19.72 -0.23
C ALA A 71 -5.49 -19.76 0.23
N ALA A 72 -6.31 -18.78 -0.16
CA ALA A 72 -7.73 -18.75 0.20
C ALA A 72 -8.54 -19.90 -0.42
N LEU A 73 -8.24 -20.26 -1.67
CA LEU A 73 -8.86 -21.41 -2.35
C LEU A 73 -8.39 -22.74 -1.75
N GLU A 74 -7.09 -22.90 -1.52
CA GLU A 74 -6.52 -24.10 -0.89
C GLU A 74 -7.10 -24.33 0.52
N ALA A 75 -7.30 -23.26 1.27
CA ALA A 75 -7.91 -23.31 2.59
C ALA A 75 -9.45 -23.47 2.56
N GLY A 76 -10.09 -23.27 1.41
CA GLY A 76 -11.55 -23.23 1.29
C GLY A 76 -12.21 -22.16 2.17
N SER A 77 -11.50 -21.05 2.44
CA SER A 77 -11.91 -20.04 3.43
C SER A 77 -12.25 -18.70 2.79
N CYS A 78 -13.31 -18.08 3.30
CA CYS A 78 -13.74 -16.72 2.97
C CYS A 78 -13.58 -15.76 4.16
N ALA A 79 -12.85 -16.18 5.20
CA ALA A 79 -12.51 -15.30 6.30
C ALA A 79 -11.55 -14.19 5.82
N CYS A 80 -11.66 -12.99 6.40
CA CYS A 80 -10.91 -11.83 5.90
C CYS A 80 -9.39 -11.94 6.05
N ASP A 81 -8.90 -12.74 6.98
CA ASP A 81 -7.49 -13.09 7.15
C ASP A 81 -6.99 -14.08 6.09
N ALA A 82 -7.84 -14.99 5.63
CA ALA A 82 -7.54 -15.86 4.49
C ALA A 82 -7.60 -15.09 3.17
N LEU A 83 -8.61 -14.22 3.00
CA LEU A 83 -8.74 -13.38 1.83
C LEU A 83 -7.59 -12.38 1.79
N TRP A 84 -7.42 -11.53 2.81
CA TRP A 84 -6.33 -10.54 2.94
C TRP A 84 -5.33 -10.94 4.04
N PRO A 85 -4.42 -11.90 3.73
CA PRO A 85 -3.35 -12.29 4.65
C PRO A 85 -2.35 -11.15 4.84
N ASP A 86 -1.40 -11.31 5.75
CA ASP A 86 -0.34 -10.31 5.92
C ASP A 86 0.58 -10.25 4.69
N TRP A 87 1.12 -9.07 4.38
CA TRP A 87 2.05 -8.88 3.27
C TRP A 87 3.38 -9.61 3.49
N SER A 88 3.73 -9.89 4.76
CA SER A 88 4.90 -10.72 5.09
C SER A 88 4.87 -12.11 4.44
N SER A 89 3.68 -12.57 4.00
CA SER A 89 3.52 -13.85 3.30
C SER A 89 4.24 -13.94 1.95
N ILE A 90 4.63 -12.81 1.34
CA ILE A 90 5.31 -12.79 0.04
C ILE A 90 6.73 -12.24 0.09
N GLU A 91 7.21 -11.72 1.23
CA GLU A 91 8.50 -11.02 1.30
C GLU A 91 9.67 -11.91 0.88
N GLU A 92 9.74 -13.13 1.41
CA GLU A 92 10.80 -14.10 1.06
C GLU A 92 10.77 -14.45 -0.43
N GLU A 93 9.58 -14.67 -1.00
CA GLU A 93 9.45 -15.00 -2.41
C GLU A 93 9.77 -13.79 -3.31
N PHE A 94 9.37 -12.59 -2.91
CA PHE A 94 9.68 -11.36 -3.63
C PHE A 94 11.20 -11.14 -3.73
N GLU A 95 11.93 -11.42 -2.64
CA GLU A 95 13.39 -11.42 -2.63
C GLU A 95 13.99 -12.55 -3.47
N ALA A 96 13.47 -13.78 -3.35
CA ALA A 96 13.95 -14.95 -4.09
C ALA A 96 13.76 -14.83 -5.61
N LEU A 97 12.71 -14.14 -6.04
CA LEU A 97 12.48 -13.79 -7.45
C LEU A 97 13.40 -12.68 -7.95
N GLY A 98 14.22 -12.08 -7.08
CA GLY A 98 15.15 -11.00 -7.40
C GLY A 98 14.47 -9.64 -7.58
N PHE A 99 13.18 -9.50 -7.25
CA PHE A 99 12.49 -8.22 -7.43
C PHE A 99 13.02 -7.13 -6.50
N ALA A 100 13.58 -7.50 -5.35
CA ALA A 100 14.22 -6.58 -4.42
C ALA A 100 15.62 -6.11 -4.86
N ASP A 101 16.25 -6.75 -5.87
CA ASP A 101 17.59 -6.36 -6.32
C ASP A 101 17.56 -4.96 -6.95
N PRO A 102 18.33 -3.97 -6.44
CA PRO A 102 18.40 -2.62 -7.01
C PRO A 102 18.84 -2.57 -8.48
N GLN A 103 19.52 -3.59 -8.98
CA GLN A 103 19.96 -3.70 -10.38
C GLN A 103 18.92 -4.39 -11.28
N ALA A 104 17.87 -5.00 -10.72
CA ALA A 104 16.82 -5.61 -11.50
C ALA A 104 16.02 -4.57 -12.31
N THR A 105 15.55 -5.03 -13.47
CA THR A 105 14.70 -4.27 -14.39
C THR A 105 13.31 -4.90 -14.48
N ASP A 106 12.36 -4.13 -15.02
CA ASP A 106 10.97 -4.53 -15.25
C ASP A 106 10.84 -5.83 -16.06
N SER A 107 11.79 -6.12 -16.95
CA SER A 107 11.84 -7.38 -17.70
C SER A 107 11.75 -8.63 -16.81
N LEU A 108 12.28 -8.60 -15.59
CA LEU A 108 12.19 -9.72 -14.64
C LEU A 108 10.74 -9.97 -14.21
N HIS A 109 10.01 -8.91 -13.87
CA HIS A 109 8.57 -8.99 -13.58
C HIS A 109 7.78 -9.41 -14.81
N VAL A 110 8.06 -8.86 -15.98
CA VAL A 110 7.37 -9.23 -17.22
C VAL A 110 7.52 -10.71 -17.53
N THR A 111 8.75 -11.26 -17.43
CA THR A 111 9.01 -12.68 -17.66
C THR A 111 8.29 -13.56 -16.64
N TRP A 112 8.39 -13.23 -15.35
CA TRP A 112 7.71 -13.98 -14.30
C TRP A 112 6.19 -13.92 -14.44
N ALA A 113 5.62 -12.73 -14.68
CA ALA A 113 4.18 -12.55 -14.76
C ALA A 113 3.58 -13.30 -15.95
N ALA A 114 4.29 -13.33 -17.08
CA ALA A 114 3.89 -14.10 -18.26
C ALA A 114 3.85 -15.62 -18.00
N ALA A 115 4.76 -16.13 -17.17
CA ALA A 115 4.85 -17.55 -16.86
C ALA A 115 3.89 -17.96 -15.72
N GLU A 116 3.85 -17.19 -14.64
CA GLU A 116 3.26 -17.63 -13.37
C GLU A 116 1.95 -16.92 -13.01
N TYR A 117 1.77 -15.66 -13.43
CA TYR A 117 0.65 -14.83 -12.97
C TYR A 117 -0.50 -14.79 -13.96
N PHE A 118 -0.26 -14.26 -15.17
CA PHE A 118 -1.29 -14.05 -16.18
C PHE A 118 -2.04 -15.32 -16.60
N PRO A 119 -1.41 -16.51 -16.70
CA PRO A 119 -2.12 -17.72 -17.09
C PRO A 119 -3.20 -18.17 -16.10
N VAL A 120 -3.09 -17.80 -14.81
CA VAL A 120 -3.92 -18.38 -13.75
C VAL A 120 -4.80 -17.36 -13.01
N ILE A 121 -4.40 -16.09 -12.95
CA ILE A 121 -5.02 -15.13 -12.02
C ILE A 121 -6.52 -14.89 -12.28
N SER A 122 -6.96 -14.88 -13.54
CA SER A 122 -8.38 -14.72 -13.89
C SER A 122 -9.23 -15.88 -13.33
N ASN A 123 -8.73 -17.11 -13.48
CA ASN A 123 -9.41 -18.31 -13.00
C ASN A 123 -9.43 -18.36 -11.47
N LEU A 124 -8.32 -18.01 -10.81
CA LEU A 124 -8.26 -17.92 -9.35
C LEU A 124 -9.28 -16.92 -8.80
N ARG A 125 -9.37 -15.74 -9.42
CA ARG A 125 -10.38 -14.73 -9.05
C ARG A 125 -11.79 -15.26 -9.25
N ALA A 126 -12.09 -15.89 -10.39
CA ALA A 126 -13.41 -16.46 -10.66
C ALA A 126 -13.80 -17.55 -9.65
N ALA A 127 -12.90 -18.49 -9.36
CA ALA A 127 -13.12 -19.56 -8.39
C ALA A 127 -13.39 -19.00 -6.99
N LEU A 128 -12.66 -17.96 -6.58
CA LEU A 128 -12.86 -17.36 -5.26
C LEU A 128 -14.22 -16.67 -5.14
N ARG A 129 -14.72 -16.05 -6.22
CA ARG A 129 -16.07 -15.48 -6.25
C ARG A 129 -17.15 -16.53 -6.06
N GLU A 130 -17.00 -17.66 -6.74
CA GLU A 130 -17.91 -18.81 -6.61
C GLU A 130 -17.87 -19.36 -5.18
N GLN A 131 -16.67 -19.61 -4.64
CA GLN A 131 -16.47 -20.13 -3.29
C GLN A 131 -17.08 -19.21 -2.22
N CYS A 132 -16.87 -17.90 -2.35
CA CYS A 132 -17.29 -16.93 -1.35
C CYS A 132 -18.65 -16.28 -1.63
N GLN A 133 -19.39 -16.84 -2.61
CA GLN A 133 -20.76 -16.42 -2.96
C GLN A 133 -20.87 -14.89 -3.16
N GLU A 134 -19.93 -14.31 -3.92
CA GLU A 134 -20.06 -12.91 -4.31
C GLU A 134 -21.34 -12.75 -5.14
N ALA A 135 -22.22 -11.81 -4.78
CA ALA A 135 -23.38 -11.48 -5.59
C ALA A 135 -22.92 -10.86 -6.92
N ASP A 136 -23.46 -11.37 -8.03
CA ASP A 136 -23.23 -10.85 -9.40
C ASP A 136 -23.69 -9.39 -9.57
#